data_AF-A0A0W0ZGV1-F1
#
_entry.id   AF-A0A0W0ZGV1-F1
#
_cell.length_a   1.000
_cell.length_b   1.000
_cell.length_c   1.000
_cell.angle_alpha   90.00
_cell.angle_beta   90.00
_cell.angle_gamma   90.00
#
_symmetry.space_group_name_H-M   'P 1'
#
loop_
_entity.id
_entity.type
_entity.pdbx_description
1 polymer ?
#
loop_
_entity_poly.entity_id
_entity_poly.type
_entity_poly.pdbx_seq_one_letter_code
_entity_poly.pdbx_strand_id
1 'polypeptide(L)'
;MLGYSFLDLLQDIYSLFWYHKNKQWARYLSPLLLFWDKNYFLDFSDLQELAKERNLIISQGDFHQLKHHFNKNDGQNFLNNQDLTSSLNIKKIKIRIKGTWLYLYIDSNKKVHDFYFSNNDDFGAVKEFFRSSLASNGLPHKINSHLAKKEKMIRNKFDIIKNNSDLDIF
;
A
#
# COMPACT_ATOMS: atom_id res chain seq x y z
N MET A 1 22.30 21.77 -6.78
CA MET A 1 22.22 20.40 -7.34
C MET A 1 23.11 19.51 -6.50
N LEU A 2 22.56 18.77 -5.53
CA LEU A 2 23.32 17.69 -4.89
C LEU A 2 23.42 16.57 -5.94
N GLY A 3 24.65 16.27 -6.37
CA GLY A 3 24.93 15.28 -7.40
C GLY A 3 24.67 13.87 -6.88
N TYR A 4 24.23 13.00 -7.79
CA TYR A 4 24.04 11.57 -7.55
C TYR A 4 25.33 10.95 -7.01
N SER A 5 25.28 10.43 -5.79
CA SER A 5 26.44 9.98 -5.02
C SER A 5 26.68 8.48 -5.19
N PHE A 6 27.86 8.02 -4.75
CA PHE A 6 28.16 6.59 -4.68
C PHE A 6 27.18 5.83 -3.75
N LEU A 7 26.70 6.50 -2.69
CA LEU A 7 25.69 5.92 -1.80
C LEU A 7 24.34 5.73 -2.51
N ASP A 8 23.94 6.69 -3.35
CA ASP A 8 22.72 6.56 -4.16
C ASP A 8 22.84 5.38 -5.13
N LEU A 9 24.00 5.21 -5.77
CA LEU A 9 24.28 4.07 -6.64
C LEU A 9 24.22 2.73 -5.90
N LEU A 10 24.81 2.64 -4.70
CA LEU A 10 24.74 1.42 -3.90
C LEU A 10 23.30 1.10 -3.49
N GLN A 11 22.53 2.10 -3.10
CA GLN A 11 21.12 1.96 -2.73
C GLN A 11 20.28 1.50 -3.92
N ASP A 12 20.57 1.99 -5.11
CA ASP A 12 19.95 1.54 -6.36
C ASP A 12 20.25 0.09 -6.71
N ILE A 13 21.52 -0.30 -6.64
CA ILE A 13 21.94 -1.67 -6.88
C ILE A 13 21.25 -2.62 -5.88
N TYR A 14 21.24 -2.25 -4.60
CA TYR A 14 20.59 -3.04 -3.56
C TYR A 14 19.08 -3.19 -3.82
N SER A 15 18.39 -2.09 -4.14
CA SER A 15 16.96 -2.08 -4.45
C SER A 15 16.65 -2.95 -5.67
N LEU A 16 17.50 -2.92 -6.69
CA LEU A 16 17.35 -3.71 -7.90
C LEU A 16 17.44 -5.22 -7.61
N PHE A 17 18.45 -5.63 -6.84
CA PHE A 17 18.61 -7.04 -6.42
C PHE A 17 17.45 -7.49 -5.53
N TRP A 18 17.05 -6.67 -4.57
CA TRP A 18 15.90 -6.94 -3.73
C TRP A 18 14.62 -7.14 -4.56
N TYR A 19 14.36 -6.27 -5.55
CA TYR A 19 13.20 -6.39 -6.41
C TYR A 19 13.25 -7.66 -7.25
N HIS A 20 14.39 -7.98 -7.86
CA HIS A 20 14.53 -9.20 -8.66
C HIS A 20 14.24 -10.48 -7.85
N LYS A 21 14.65 -10.52 -6.59
CA LYS A 21 14.36 -11.61 -5.65
C LYS A 21 12.87 -11.70 -5.30
N ASN A 22 12.16 -10.58 -5.26
CA ASN A 22 10.78 -10.47 -4.77
C ASN A 22 9.73 -10.20 -5.88
N LYS A 23 10.13 -10.07 -7.15
CA LYS A 23 9.29 -9.60 -8.26
C LYS A 23 8.04 -10.42 -8.50
N GLN A 24 8.01 -11.68 -8.06
CA GLN A 24 6.85 -12.57 -8.23
C GLN A 24 5.61 -12.06 -7.48
N TRP A 25 5.78 -11.40 -6.34
CA TRP A 25 4.69 -10.77 -5.60
C TRP A 25 4.79 -9.24 -5.66
N ALA A 26 5.98 -8.66 -5.49
CA ALA A 26 6.17 -7.22 -5.34
C ALA A 26 5.45 -6.44 -6.45
N ARG A 27 5.64 -6.82 -7.73
CA ARG A 27 5.01 -6.14 -8.88
C ARG A 27 3.48 -5.99 -8.80
N TYR A 28 2.80 -6.92 -8.13
CA TYR A 28 1.34 -6.88 -8.00
C TYR A 28 0.88 -6.05 -6.80
N LEU A 29 1.67 -6.06 -5.74
CA LEU A 29 1.31 -5.52 -4.43
C LEU A 29 1.76 -4.08 -4.25
N SER A 30 2.94 -3.72 -4.77
CA SER A 30 3.54 -2.40 -4.59
C SER A 30 2.62 -1.25 -4.98
N PRO A 31 1.90 -1.30 -6.11
CA PRO A 31 1.05 -0.18 -6.51
C PRO A 31 -0.02 0.15 -5.46
N LEU A 32 -0.58 -0.86 -4.80
CA LEU A 32 -1.60 -0.69 -3.76
C LEU A 32 -1.00 -0.23 -2.43
N LEU A 33 0.11 -0.84 -1.99
CA LEU A 33 0.80 -0.44 -0.76
C LEU A 33 1.29 1.01 -0.83
N LEU A 34 1.84 1.43 -1.98
CA LEU A 34 2.28 2.79 -2.22
C LEU A 34 1.11 3.77 -2.42
N PHE A 35 -0.01 3.30 -2.98
CA PHE A 35 -1.25 4.08 -3.01
C PHE A 35 -1.75 4.39 -1.60
N TRP A 36 -1.75 3.42 -0.67
CA TRP A 36 -2.15 3.66 0.71
C TRP A 36 -1.21 4.61 1.46
N ASP A 37 0.11 4.39 1.32
CA ASP A 37 1.14 5.26 1.91
C ASP A 37 0.94 6.72 1.47
N LYS A 38 0.72 6.94 0.17
CA LYS A 38 0.62 8.27 -0.42
C LYS A 38 -0.72 8.96 -0.14
N ASN A 39 -1.85 8.26 -0.31
CA ASN A 39 -3.17 8.91 -0.31
C ASN A 39 -3.82 8.98 1.07
N TYR A 40 -3.44 8.10 2.00
CA TYR A 40 -4.00 8.08 3.35
C TYR A 40 -3.01 8.56 4.41
N PHE A 41 -1.81 9.02 4.03
CA PHE A 41 -0.78 9.50 4.95
C PHE A 41 -0.52 8.53 6.12
N LEU A 42 -0.54 7.23 5.81
CA LEU A 42 -0.38 6.18 6.81
C LEU A 42 1.07 6.10 7.26
N ASP A 43 1.26 5.87 8.56
CA ASP A 43 2.58 5.49 9.04
C ASP A 43 2.85 4.01 8.70
N PHE A 44 4.11 3.59 8.88
CA PHE A 44 4.49 2.22 8.58
C PHE A 44 3.74 1.19 9.45
N SER A 45 3.32 1.55 10.67
CA SER A 45 2.59 0.64 11.55
C SER A 45 1.19 0.36 10.99
N ASP A 46 0.49 1.42 10.57
CA ASP A 46 -0.80 1.35 9.89
C ASP A 46 -0.71 0.52 8.59
N LEU A 47 0.33 0.75 7.78
CA LEU A 47 0.60 -0.04 6.56
C LEU A 47 0.94 -1.50 6.84
N GLN A 48 1.69 -1.76 7.91
CA GLN A 48 2.03 -3.13 8.31
C GLN A 48 0.78 -3.87 8.77
N GLU A 49 -0.15 -3.20 9.45
CA GLU A 49 -1.44 -3.78 9.82
C GLU A 49 -2.29 -4.12 8.59
N LEU A 50 -2.40 -3.21 7.63
CA LEU A 50 -3.04 -3.46 6.33
C LEU A 50 -2.47 -4.68 5.59
N ALA A 51 -1.14 -4.82 5.59
CA ALA A 51 -0.46 -5.95 4.99
C ALA A 51 -0.75 -7.26 5.77
N LYS A 52 -0.72 -7.21 7.10
CA LYS A 52 -0.97 -8.37 7.97
C LYS A 52 -2.37 -8.94 7.78
N GLU A 53 -3.40 -8.10 7.65
CA GLU A 53 -4.77 -8.54 7.37
C GLU A 53 -4.89 -9.28 6.03
N ARG A 54 -3.94 -9.06 5.12
CA ARG A 54 -3.83 -9.74 3.81
C ARG A 54 -2.90 -10.95 3.84
N ASN A 55 -2.50 -11.37 5.04
CA ASN A 55 -1.48 -12.37 5.31
C ASN A 55 -0.12 -12.06 4.67
N LEU A 56 0.20 -10.77 4.48
CA LEU A 56 1.52 -10.31 4.06
C LEU A 56 2.31 -9.82 5.27
N ILE A 57 3.44 -10.46 5.54
CA ILE A 57 4.43 -9.95 6.48
C ILE A 57 5.47 -9.17 5.69
N ILE A 58 5.54 -7.86 5.94
CA ILE A 58 6.49 -6.95 5.30
C ILE A 58 7.26 -6.17 6.37
N SER A 59 8.59 -6.09 6.20
CA SER A 59 9.45 -5.30 7.07
C SER A 59 9.54 -3.84 6.60
N GLN A 60 10.00 -2.94 7.47
CA GLN A 60 10.23 -1.54 7.09
C GLN A 60 11.29 -1.43 5.99
N GLY A 61 12.30 -2.30 6.02
CA GLY A 61 13.33 -2.39 4.98
C GLY A 61 12.74 -2.81 3.63
N ASP A 62 11.87 -3.82 3.59
CA ASP A 62 11.17 -4.23 2.36
C ASP A 62 10.33 -3.09 1.79
N PHE A 63 9.58 -2.37 2.65
CA PHE A 63 8.78 -1.23 2.23
C PHE A 63 9.65 -0.08 1.69
N HIS A 64 10.80 0.18 2.31
CA HIS A 64 11.78 1.14 1.79
C HIS A 64 12.28 0.74 0.39
N GLN A 65 12.63 -0.53 0.17
CA GLN A 65 13.06 -1.00 -1.14
C GLN A 65 11.95 -0.91 -2.19
N LEU A 66 10.70 -1.19 -1.82
CA LEU A 66 9.53 -0.97 -2.67
C LEU A 66 9.42 0.49 -3.10
N LYS A 67 9.42 1.40 -2.12
CA LYS A 67 9.27 2.82 -2.37
C LYS A 67 10.41 3.36 -3.23
N HIS A 68 11.65 2.99 -2.91
CA HIS A 68 12.82 3.40 -3.69
C HIS A 68 12.75 2.91 -5.14
N HIS A 69 12.48 1.62 -5.35
CA HIS A 69 12.42 1.04 -6.69
C HIS A 69 11.30 1.63 -7.56
N PHE A 70 10.09 1.76 -7.01
CA PHE A 70 8.92 2.20 -7.79
C PHE A 70 8.86 3.72 -7.98
N ASN A 71 9.38 4.51 -7.04
CA ASN A 71 9.49 5.96 -7.23
C ASN A 71 10.52 6.32 -8.29
N LYS A 72 11.62 5.57 -8.37
CA LYS A 72 12.68 5.83 -9.35
C LYS A 72 12.32 5.39 -10.77
N ASN A 73 11.61 4.27 -10.93
CA ASN A 73 11.32 3.71 -12.26
C ASN A 73 10.09 4.33 -12.94
N ASP A 74 9.70 5.57 -12.59
CA ASP A 74 8.48 6.23 -13.07
C ASP A 74 7.22 5.36 -12.95
N GLY A 75 7.19 4.45 -11.98
CA GLY A 75 6.05 3.60 -11.64
C GLY A 75 4.89 4.37 -11.02
N GLN A 76 4.86 5.70 -11.15
CA GLN A 76 3.89 6.62 -10.57
C GLN A 76 2.49 6.54 -11.21
N ASN A 77 2.28 5.60 -12.12
CA ASN A 77 0.97 5.03 -12.39
C ASN A 77 0.53 4.15 -11.19
N PHE A 78 0.57 4.74 -9.99
CA PHE A 78 -0.17 4.25 -8.84
C PHE A 78 -1.65 4.24 -9.19
N LEU A 79 -2.50 3.76 -8.30
CA LEU A 79 -3.93 3.62 -8.58
C LEU A 79 -4.70 4.95 -8.84
N ASN A 80 -4.07 6.00 -9.36
CA ASN A 80 -4.58 7.35 -9.64
C ASN A 80 -5.93 7.37 -10.38
N ASN A 81 -6.18 6.41 -11.28
CA ASN A 81 -7.48 6.26 -11.96
C ASN A 81 -8.13 4.93 -11.59
N GLN A 82 -8.61 4.75 -10.35
CA GLN A 82 -9.50 3.61 -10.08
C GLN A 82 -10.77 3.89 -10.87
N ASP A 83 -10.90 3.25 -12.02
CA ASP A 83 -12.15 3.26 -12.73
C ASP A 83 -13.15 2.39 -11.95
N LEU A 84 -13.91 3.07 -11.07
CA LEU A 84 -14.92 2.47 -10.20
C LEU A 84 -16.09 1.86 -10.99
N THR A 85 -16.17 2.11 -12.30
CA THR A 85 -17.21 1.55 -13.18
C THR A 85 -16.81 0.21 -13.80
N SER A 86 -15.54 -0.18 -13.65
CA SER A 86 -15.01 -1.42 -14.18
C SER A 86 -15.62 -2.64 -13.49
N SER A 87 -15.93 -3.68 -14.27
CA SER A 87 -16.18 -5.00 -13.68
C SER A 87 -14.91 -5.51 -12.97
N LEU A 88 -15.10 -6.03 -11.75
CA LEU A 88 -14.02 -6.53 -10.91
C LEU A 88 -14.06 -8.06 -10.85
N ASN A 89 -12.89 -8.70 -10.83
CA ASN A 89 -12.76 -10.15 -10.81
C ASN A 89 -11.63 -10.60 -9.87
N ILE A 90 -11.81 -11.78 -9.26
CA ILE A 90 -10.77 -12.43 -8.47
C ILE A 90 -9.91 -13.28 -9.40
N LYS A 91 -8.60 -13.00 -9.42
CA LYS A 91 -7.60 -13.76 -10.16
C LYS A 91 -6.62 -14.43 -9.20
N LYS A 92 -6.57 -15.76 -9.26
CA LYS A 92 -5.52 -16.55 -8.60
C LYS A 92 -4.22 -16.50 -9.42
N ILE A 93 -3.11 -16.21 -8.76
CA ILE A 93 -1.77 -16.39 -9.34
C ILE A 93 -1.41 -17.88 -9.24
N LYS A 94 -1.15 -18.51 -10.38
CA LYS A 94 -0.88 -19.96 -10.47
C LYS A 94 0.43 -20.41 -9.81
N ILE A 95 1.29 -19.47 -9.42
CA ILE A 95 2.56 -19.75 -8.75
C ILE A 95 2.37 -19.52 -7.26
N ARG A 96 2.73 -20.52 -6.44
CA ARG A 96 2.73 -20.41 -4.98
C ARG A 96 3.92 -19.56 -4.53
N ILE A 97 3.67 -18.54 -3.72
CA ILE A 97 4.68 -17.61 -3.24
C ILE A 97 4.94 -17.90 -1.77
N LYS A 98 6.16 -18.34 -1.43
CA LYS A 98 6.53 -18.71 -0.05
C LYS A 98 5.52 -19.65 0.63
N GLY A 99 4.97 -20.62 -0.11
CA GLY A 99 3.99 -21.55 0.46
C GLY A 99 2.56 -21.00 0.56
N THR A 100 2.23 -19.89 -0.10
CA THR A 100 0.86 -19.32 -0.09
C THR A 100 0.37 -19.04 -1.51
N TRP A 101 -0.94 -19.17 -1.72
CA TRP A 101 -1.61 -18.75 -2.94
C TRP A 101 -1.86 -17.25 -2.90
N LEU A 102 -1.46 -16.54 -3.95
CA LEU A 102 -1.76 -15.12 -4.10
C LEU A 102 -3.03 -14.94 -4.93
N TYR A 103 -4.01 -14.27 -4.35
CA TYR A 103 -5.23 -13.84 -5.00
C TYR A 103 -5.20 -12.33 -5.21
N LEU A 104 -5.62 -11.88 -6.38
CA LEU A 104 -5.73 -10.47 -6.73
C LEU A 104 -7.19 -10.16 -7.07
N TYR A 105 -7.68 -9.04 -6.57
CA TYR A 105 -8.93 -8.46 -7.03
C TYR A 105 -8.62 -7.39 -8.06
N ILE A 106 -8.97 -7.65 -9.31
CA ILE A 106 -8.53 -6.86 -10.46
C ILE A 106 -9.69 -6.32 -11.28
N ASP A 107 -9.50 -5.17 -11.91
CA ASP A 107 -10.41 -4.68 -12.96
C ASP A 107 -10.08 -5.25 -14.35
N SER A 108 -10.92 -4.88 -15.32
CA SER A 108 -10.74 -5.20 -16.74
C SER A 108 -9.39 -4.74 -17.32
N ASN A 109 -8.81 -3.67 -16.76
CA ASN A 109 -7.50 -3.13 -17.12
C ASN A 109 -6.33 -3.82 -16.39
N LYS A 110 -6.60 -4.90 -15.65
CA LYS A 110 -5.63 -5.69 -14.85
C LYS A 110 -5.02 -4.90 -13.70
N LYS A 111 -5.66 -3.81 -13.27
CA LYS A 111 -5.24 -3.03 -12.11
C LYS A 111 -5.61 -3.78 -10.84
N VAL A 112 -4.72 -3.81 -9.85
CA VAL A 112 -4.93 -4.51 -8.58
C VAL A 112 -5.61 -3.58 -7.59
N HIS A 113 -6.89 -3.82 -7.32
CA HIS A 113 -7.67 -3.10 -6.31
C HIS A 113 -7.45 -3.66 -4.92
N ASP A 114 -7.22 -4.97 -4.83
CA ASP A 114 -6.83 -5.61 -3.58
C ASP A 114 -6.07 -6.94 -3.80
N PHE A 115 -5.44 -7.46 -2.77
CA PHE A 115 -4.79 -8.77 -2.76
C PHE A 115 -5.00 -9.52 -1.43
N TYR A 116 -4.88 -10.84 -1.48
CA TYR A 116 -4.93 -11.69 -0.30
C TYR A 116 -4.04 -12.91 -0.48
N PHE A 117 -3.21 -13.23 0.51
CA PHE A 117 -2.49 -14.50 0.57
C PHE A 117 -3.30 -15.53 1.34
N SER A 118 -3.50 -16.70 0.76
CA SER A 118 -4.16 -17.83 1.42
C SER A 118 -3.22 -19.03 1.52
N ASN A 119 -3.08 -19.59 2.73
CA ASN A 119 -2.27 -20.78 2.96
C ASN A 119 -2.88 -22.03 2.30
N ASN A 120 -4.21 -22.04 2.19
CA ASN A 120 -5.01 -23.11 1.61
C ASN A 120 -5.66 -22.61 0.31
N ASP A 121 -6.19 -23.52 -0.49
CA ASP A 121 -6.95 -23.14 -1.69
C ASP A 121 -8.42 -22.76 -1.35
N ASP A 122 -8.61 -22.08 -0.23
CA ASP A 122 -9.92 -21.68 0.27
C ASP A 122 -10.42 -20.42 -0.45
N PHE A 123 -11.13 -20.65 -1.56
CA PHE A 123 -11.72 -19.58 -2.35
C PHE A 123 -12.88 -18.88 -1.63
N GLY A 124 -13.53 -19.53 -0.65
CA GLY A 124 -14.60 -18.95 0.14
C GLY A 124 -14.10 -17.81 1.02
N ALA A 125 -13.05 -18.09 1.81
CA ALA A 125 -12.39 -17.09 2.65
C ALA A 125 -11.84 -15.91 1.84
N VAL A 126 -11.26 -16.19 0.65
CA VAL A 126 -10.77 -15.16 -0.28
C VAL A 126 -11.90 -14.23 -0.72
N LYS A 127 -13.06 -14.80 -1.10
CA LYS A 127 -14.21 -14.02 -1.56
C LYS A 127 -14.79 -13.17 -0.44
N GLU A 128 -14.90 -13.71 0.77
CA GLU A 128 -15.37 -12.99 1.95
C GLU A 128 -14.44 -11.85 2.34
N PHE A 129 -13.12 -12.07 2.27
CA PHE A 129 -12.12 -11.04 2.48
C PHE A 129 -12.33 -9.88 1.51
N PHE A 130 -12.37 -10.14 0.20
CA PHE A 130 -12.52 -9.07 -0.79
C PHE A 130 -13.86 -8.35 -0.67
N ARG A 131 -14.96 -9.07 -0.38
CA ARG A 131 -16.26 -8.43 -0.12
C ARG A 131 -16.18 -7.44 1.04
N SER A 132 -15.53 -7.84 2.13
CA SER A 132 -15.38 -7.02 3.33
C SER A 132 -14.47 -5.82 3.07
N SER A 133 -13.36 -6.04 2.37
CA SER A 133 -12.42 -4.98 2.01
C SER A 133 -13.03 -3.93 1.09
N LEU A 134 -13.81 -4.33 0.07
CA LEU A 134 -14.48 -3.37 -0.81
C LEU A 134 -15.52 -2.53 -0.08
N ALA A 135 -16.27 -3.14 0.84
CA ALA A 135 -17.25 -2.41 1.66
C ALA A 135 -16.59 -1.31 2.51
N SER A 136 -15.28 -1.39 2.74
CA SER A 136 -14.50 -0.44 3.51
C SER A 136 -13.46 0.33 2.67
N ASN A 137 -13.63 0.40 1.34
CA ASN A 137 -12.72 1.07 0.40
C ASN A 137 -11.27 0.57 0.45
N GLY A 138 -11.07 -0.72 0.76
CA GLY A 138 -9.75 -1.31 0.92
C GLY A 138 -9.11 -1.06 2.29
N LEU A 139 -9.72 -0.22 3.14
CA LEU A 139 -9.20 0.19 4.44
C LEU A 139 -9.94 -0.52 5.59
N PRO A 140 -9.24 -1.10 6.56
CA PRO A 140 -9.83 -1.70 7.74
C PRO A 140 -10.52 -0.66 8.61
N HIS A 141 -11.54 -1.08 9.36
CA HIS A 141 -12.24 -0.22 10.31
C HIS A 141 -11.28 0.48 11.29
N LYS A 142 -10.23 -0.24 11.74
CA LYS A 142 -9.23 0.31 12.65
C LYS A 142 -8.45 1.45 12.01
N ILE A 143 -8.02 1.31 10.76
CA ILE A 143 -7.34 2.39 10.03
C ILE A 143 -8.28 3.58 9.83
N ASN A 144 -9.54 3.34 9.46
CA ASN A 144 -10.54 4.41 9.36
C ASN A 144 -10.71 5.15 10.69
N SER A 145 -10.68 4.45 11.82
CA SER A 145 -10.71 5.08 13.15
C SER A 145 -9.44 5.88 13.47
N HIS A 146 -8.27 5.41 13.06
CA HIS A 146 -6.99 6.12 13.21
C HIS A 146 -6.98 7.39 12.35
N LEU A 147 -7.44 7.31 11.10
CA LEU A 147 -7.58 8.44 10.19
C LEU A 147 -8.55 9.49 10.75
N ALA A 148 -9.74 9.07 11.20
CA ALA A 148 -10.71 9.97 11.82
C ALA A 148 -10.14 10.67 13.08
N LYS A 149 -9.35 9.95 13.87
CA LYS A 149 -8.64 10.50 15.03
C LYS A 149 -7.55 11.51 14.62
N LYS A 150 -6.74 11.19 13.61
CA LYS A 150 -5.71 12.10 13.05
C LYS A 150 -6.36 13.37 12.50
N GLU A 151 -7.44 13.26 11.74
CA GLU A 151 -8.20 14.42 11.26
C GLU A 151 -8.72 15.30 12.39
N LYS A 152 -9.29 14.69 13.45
CA LYS A 152 -9.76 15.44 14.63
C LYS A 152 -8.61 16.16 15.33
N MET A 153 -7.44 15.53 15.48
CA MET A 153 -6.25 16.17 16.04
C MET A 153 -5.77 17.35 15.21
N ILE A 154 -5.75 17.21 13.88
CA ILE A 154 -5.37 18.28 12.96
C ILE A 154 -6.35 19.46 13.08
N ARG A 155 -7.66 19.20 13.01
CA ARG A 155 -8.70 20.24 13.19
C ARG A 155 -8.53 20.97 14.53
N ASN A 156 -8.40 20.24 15.63
CA ASN A 156 -8.18 20.83 16.95
C ASN A 156 -6.93 21.72 16.99
N LYS A 157 -5.81 21.28 16.37
CA LYS A 157 -4.58 22.08 16.34
C LYS A 157 -4.78 23.37 15.53
N PHE A 158 -5.46 23.30 14.39
CA PHE A 158 -5.82 24.48 13.60
C PHE A 158 -6.73 25.43 14.37
N ASP A 159 -7.74 24.92 15.09
CA ASP A 159 -8.64 25.73 15.89
C ASP A 159 -7.91 26.44 17.04
N ILE A 160 -6.96 25.77 17.70
CA ILE A 160 -6.11 26.37 18.74
C ILE A 160 -5.25 27.50 18.16
N ILE A 161 -4.65 27.30 16.99
CA ILE A 161 -3.84 28.33 16.31
C ILE A 161 -4.72 29.51 15.90
N LYS A 162 -5.89 29.25 15.32
CA LYS A 162 -6.84 30.28 14.91
C LYS A 162 -7.38 31.11 16.08
N ASN A 163 -7.60 30.47 17.23
CA ASN A 163 -8.16 31.11 18.42
C ASN A 163 -7.10 31.75 19.34
N ASN A 164 -5.80 31.54 19.07
CA ASN A 164 -4.68 32.23 19.72
C ASN A 164 -3.96 33.10 18.67
N SER A 165 -4.57 34.24 18.33
CA SER A 165 -4.04 35.21 17.35
C SER A 165 -2.72 35.88 17.74
N ASP A 166 -2.20 35.62 18.94
CA ASP A 166 -0.92 36.14 19.44
C ASP A 166 0.25 35.18 19.20
N LEU A 167 0.01 34.00 18.60
CA LEU A 167 1.06 33.15 18.08
C LEU A 167 1.41 33.60 16.65
N ASP A 168 2.15 34.72 16.57
CA ASP A 168 2.82 35.14 15.34
C ASP A 168 3.67 33.99 14.82
N ILE A 169 3.28 33.46 13.66
CA ILE A 169 4.00 32.42 12.96
C ILE A 169 5.17 33.11 12.23
N PHE A 170 6.35 33.10 12.84
CA PHE A 170 7.63 33.17 12.13
C PHE A 170 8.16 31.75 11.87
#